data_AF-A0A7X1TV70-F1
#
_entry.id   AF-A0A7X1TV70-F1
#
_cell.length_a   1.000
_cell.length_b   1.000
_cell.length_c   1.000
_cell.angle_alpha   90.00
_cell.angle_beta   90.00
_cell.angle_gamma   90.00
#
_symmetry.space_group_name_H-M   'P 1'
#
loop_
_entity.id
_entity.type
_entity.pdbx_description
1 polymer ?
#
loop_
_entity_poly.entity_id
_entity_poly.type
_entity_poly.pdbx_seq_one_letter_code
_entity_poly.pdbx_strand_id
1 'polypeptide(L)'
;MSRLMQSPVAACSDWQALLASLQARPGGAALATAPLPLLRAVLAAPVAVARWIAERAPQLAAKSALHILVVGAEKLDAVDQGRWYRLLPALLGADLDVRVTLVGDRLDAGARSPVRALAPSPAARLHAGSLASYLAAHSAGAHDLVFLFHPGFQKHRGWLHDASLAALVAAGVPLVASAYGQDESEVDRWVAQCHGYSTHAETLLNPFCLDFSDADSALHWGRALWQFADRIPDPGAQVDHVRLARLDQLSRMVMHSIALGNTPLAPQGAMVAINASNGASRKLIYLFDEYFLDPGCSDVLALRAGELQRVVTLPAAAIADYPHGDASELERAVWAAAIKSEHLMAHYDLPVDDETGHVLARAMHADLTQKVDALLEGCQPDFQRLG
;
A
#
# COMPACT_ATOMS: atom_id res chain seq x y z
N MET A 1 35.19 -16.44 13.90
CA MET A 1 33.77 -16.42 13.50
C MET A 1 33.27 -15.01 13.68
N SER A 2 33.15 -14.24 12.59
CA SER A 2 32.61 -12.87 12.65
C SER A 2 31.16 -12.95 13.12
N ARG A 3 30.77 -12.21 14.16
CA ARG A 3 29.35 -12.04 14.49
C ARG A 3 28.71 -11.42 13.26
N LEU A 4 27.90 -12.18 12.53
CA LEU A 4 26.94 -11.59 11.60
C LEU A 4 26.16 -10.57 12.43
N MET A 5 26.38 -9.29 12.18
CA MET A 5 25.63 -8.25 12.87
C MET A 5 24.17 -8.45 12.49
N GLN A 6 23.33 -8.72 13.49
CA GLN A 6 21.90 -8.83 13.27
C GLN A 6 21.41 -7.54 12.62
N SER A 7 20.62 -7.67 11.55
CA SER A 7 20.06 -6.53 10.82
C SER A 7 19.23 -5.67 11.77
N PRO A 8 19.54 -4.37 11.94
CA PRO A 8 18.76 -3.47 12.80
C PRO A 8 17.29 -3.43 12.48
N VAL A 9 16.93 -3.39 11.19
CA VAL A 9 15.53 -3.34 10.75
C VAL A 9 14.78 -4.66 11.02
N ALA A 10 15.51 -5.75 11.25
CA ALA A 10 14.95 -7.02 11.71
C ALA A 10 14.84 -7.13 13.23
N ALA A 11 15.76 -6.47 13.96
CA ALA A 11 15.85 -6.56 15.42
C ALA A 11 14.95 -5.57 16.17
N CYS A 12 14.56 -4.46 15.53
CA CYS A 12 13.76 -3.41 16.16
C CYS A 12 12.26 -3.56 15.83
N SER A 13 11.40 -3.13 16.76
CA SER A 13 9.94 -3.15 16.59
C SER A 13 9.31 -1.78 16.36
N ASP A 14 10.07 -0.69 16.56
CA ASP A 14 9.59 0.68 16.46
C ASP A 14 10.70 1.66 16.06
N TRP A 15 10.28 2.85 15.63
CA TRP A 15 11.16 3.92 15.17
C TRP A 15 12.20 4.35 16.21
N GLN A 16 11.87 4.38 17.50
CA GLN A 16 12.79 4.87 18.53
C GLN A 16 13.96 3.89 18.70
N ALA A 17 13.68 2.60 18.79
CA ALA A 17 14.69 1.56 18.88
C ALA A 17 15.57 1.52 17.62
N LEU A 18 14.96 1.62 16.42
CA LEU A 18 15.68 1.61 15.16
C LEU A 18 16.65 2.80 15.05
N LEU A 19 16.18 4.02 15.34
CA LEU A 19 17.01 5.21 15.25
C LEU A 19 18.13 5.20 16.28
N ALA A 20 17.88 4.76 17.52
CA ALA A 20 18.92 4.59 18.52
C ALA A 20 20.00 3.60 18.05
N SER A 21 19.59 2.50 17.41
CA SER A 21 20.52 1.51 16.83
C SER A 21 21.38 2.12 15.71
N LEU A 22 20.79 2.94 14.84
CA LEU A 22 21.53 3.60 13.75
C LEU A 22 22.46 4.71 14.26
N GLN A 23 22.04 5.49 15.26
CA GLN A 23 22.84 6.55 15.86
C GLN A 23 24.09 6.00 16.56
N ALA A 24 24.02 4.78 17.12
CA ALA A 24 25.16 4.10 17.74
C ALA A 24 26.21 3.58 16.73
N ARG A 25 25.93 3.63 15.41
CA ARG A 25 26.85 3.14 14.37
C ARG A 25 27.78 4.24 13.85
N PRO A 26 28.94 3.88 13.28
CA PRO A 26 29.77 4.82 12.54
C PRO A 26 28.97 5.51 11.44
N GLY A 27 29.00 6.85 11.40
CA GLY A 27 28.21 7.66 10.47
C GLY A 27 26.79 8.03 10.95
N GLY A 28 26.35 7.51 12.09
CA GLY A 28 25.05 7.82 12.70
C GLY A 28 24.93 9.21 13.33
N ALA A 29 26.02 9.97 13.42
CA ALA A 29 26.02 11.30 14.07
C ALA A 29 25.07 12.30 13.39
N ALA A 30 24.94 12.25 12.06
CA ALA A 30 24.01 13.11 11.32
C ALA A 30 22.53 12.81 11.66
N LEU A 31 22.22 11.60 12.13
CA LEU A 31 20.89 11.22 12.60
C LEU A 31 20.61 11.74 14.01
N ALA A 32 21.63 12.08 14.80
CA ALA A 32 21.43 12.55 16.18
C ALA A 32 20.96 14.02 16.23
N THR A 33 21.23 14.80 15.18
CA THR A 33 20.94 16.24 15.13
C THR A 33 19.63 16.57 14.42
N ALA A 34 19.04 15.60 13.72
CA ALA A 34 17.81 15.79 12.95
C ALA A 34 16.55 15.59 13.82
N PRO A 35 15.51 16.42 13.66
CA PRO A 35 14.20 16.18 14.27
C PRO A 35 13.64 14.79 13.94
N LEU A 36 13.02 14.13 14.91
CA LEU A 36 12.44 12.80 14.75
C LEU A 36 11.41 12.71 13.60
N PRO A 37 10.45 13.65 13.44
CA PRO A 37 9.50 13.60 12.32
C PRO A 37 10.20 13.62 10.96
N LEU A 38 11.27 14.40 10.85
CA LEU A 38 12.06 14.50 9.64
C LEU A 38 12.76 13.19 9.31
N LEU A 39 13.39 12.56 10.32
CA LEU A 39 14.03 11.27 10.17
C LEU A 39 13.04 10.20 9.73
N ARG A 40 11.83 10.17 10.32
CA ARG A 40 10.78 9.24 9.91
C ARG A 40 10.39 9.47 8.44
N ALA A 41 10.20 10.72 8.05
CA ALA A 41 9.82 11.09 6.69
C ALA A 41 10.82 10.60 5.64
N VAL A 42 12.11 10.89 5.88
CA VAL A 42 13.16 10.63 4.90
C VAL A 42 13.70 9.19 4.93
N LEU A 43 13.50 8.48 6.04
CA LEU A 43 13.93 7.08 6.19
C LEU A 43 12.83 6.08 5.90
N ALA A 44 11.55 6.48 5.78
CA ALA A 44 10.45 5.54 5.57
C ALA A 44 10.70 4.62 4.36
N ALA A 45 11.11 5.19 3.21
CA ALA A 45 11.34 4.43 1.99
C ALA A 45 12.57 3.50 2.10
N PRO A 46 13.77 3.97 2.50
CA PRO A 46 14.91 3.08 2.74
C PRO A 46 14.64 1.98 3.78
N VAL A 47 13.90 2.29 4.85
CA VAL A 47 13.60 1.32 5.90
C VAL A 47 12.63 0.25 5.41
N ALA A 48 11.60 0.61 4.64
CA ALA A 48 10.70 -0.36 4.01
C ALA A 48 11.47 -1.34 3.09
N VAL A 49 12.39 -0.81 2.27
CA VAL A 49 13.26 -1.62 1.40
C VAL A 49 14.15 -2.54 2.23
N ALA A 50 14.84 -2.01 3.25
CA ALA A 50 15.69 -2.81 4.13
C ALA A 50 14.90 -3.90 4.85
N ARG A 51 13.69 -3.58 5.32
CA ARG A 51 12.79 -4.50 6.03
C ARG A 51 12.44 -5.69 5.13
N TRP A 52 12.04 -5.42 3.89
CA TRP A 52 11.73 -6.49 2.94
C TRP A 52 12.97 -7.33 2.62
N ILE A 53 14.13 -6.71 2.36
CA ILE A 53 15.38 -7.44 2.09
C ILE A 53 15.73 -8.36 3.25
N ALA A 54 15.71 -7.86 4.49
CA ALA A 54 16.11 -8.62 5.66
C ALA A 54 15.23 -9.86 5.90
N GLU A 55 13.91 -9.75 5.63
CA GLU A 55 12.94 -10.82 5.90
C GLU A 55 12.74 -11.78 4.71
N ARG A 56 12.83 -11.29 3.47
CA ARG A 56 12.44 -12.05 2.26
C ARG A 56 13.59 -12.36 1.32
N ALA A 57 14.63 -11.55 1.32
CA ALA A 57 15.74 -11.70 0.37
C ALA A 57 17.11 -11.39 1.01
N PRO A 58 17.48 -12.04 2.13
CA PRO A 58 18.72 -11.75 2.85
C PRO A 58 19.99 -11.93 1.99
N GLN A 59 19.92 -12.75 0.95
CA GLN A 59 20.99 -12.90 -0.05
C GLN A 59 21.35 -11.60 -0.77
N LEU A 60 20.43 -10.63 -0.88
CA LEU A 60 20.72 -9.31 -1.45
C LEU A 60 21.64 -8.48 -0.54
N ALA A 61 21.52 -8.63 0.78
CA ALA A 61 22.40 -7.97 1.74
C ALA A 61 23.82 -8.56 1.77
N ALA A 62 24.00 -9.78 1.24
CA ALA A 62 25.31 -10.44 1.14
C ALA A 62 26.10 -10.04 -0.13
N LYS A 63 25.50 -9.27 -1.05
CA LYS A 63 26.18 -8.79 -2.26
C LYS A 63 27.19 -7.68 -1.90
N SER A 64 28.26 -7.57 -2.68
CA SER A 64 29.20 -6.44 -2.56
C SER A 64 28.62 -5.11 -3.04
N ALA A 65 27.65 -5.18 -3.97
CA ALA A 65 26.92 -4.03 -4.47
C ALA A 65 25.45 -4.41 -4.71
N LEU A 66 24.55 -3.46 -4.46
CA LEU A 66 23.10 -3.60 -4.63
C LEU A 66 22.58 -2.44 -5.50
N HIS A 67 22.00 -2.78 -6.64
CA HIS A 67 21.38 -1.85 -7.57
C HIS A 67 19.86 -1.88 -7.42
N ILE A 68 19.28 -0.78 -6.95
CA ILE A 68 17.85 -0.66 -6.69
C ILE A 68 17.23 0.30 -7.70
N LEU A 69 16.11 -0.12 -8.30
CA LEU A 69 15.25 0.74 -9.11
C LEU A 69 14.00 1.08 -8.30
N VAL A 70 13.73 2.36 -8.10
CA VAL A 70 12.46 2.84 -7.53
C VAL A 70 11.61 3.38 -8.67
N VAL A 71 10.46 2.76 -8.90
CA VAL A 71 9.55 3.09 -10.00
C VAL A 71 8.37 3.88 -9.45
N GLY A 72 7.96 4.91 -10.18
CA GLY A 72 6.91 5.82 -9.73
C GLY A 72 7.38 6.73 -8.61
N ALA A 73 8.69 7.02 -8.55
CA ALA A 73 9.25 7.86 -7.51
C ALA A 73 8.66 9.27 -7.60
N GLU A 74 8.14 9.77 -6.47
CA GLU A 74 7.55 11.09 -6.36
C GLU A 74 8.39 12.02 -5.46
N LYS A 75 7.80 13.14 -5.04
CA LYS A 75 8.46 14.16 -4.21
C LYS A 75 9.02 13.59 -2.91
N LEU A 76 8.31 12.66 -2.27
CA LEU A 76 8.75 12.07 -1.00
C LEU A 76 9.99 11.19 -1.19
N ASP A 77 10.05 10.38 -2.24
CA ASP A 77 11.20 9.51 -2.56
C ASP A 77 12.44 10.29 -2.98
N ALA A 78 12.24 11.48 -3.56
CA ALA A 78 13.28 12.32 -4.12
C ALA A 78 13.57 13.58 -3.31
N VAL A 79 13.01 13.72 -2.10
CA VAL A 79 13.10 14.95 -1.28
C VAL A 79 14.55 15.41 -1.07
N ASP A 80 15.48 14.47 -0.97
CA ASP A 80 16.90 14.66 -0.77
C ASP A 80 17.74 14.13 -1.95
N GLN A 81 17.09 13.93 -3.11
CA GLN A 81 17.65 13.22 -4.27
C GLN A 81 17.98 11.74 -3.97
N GLY A 82 17.23 11.10 -3.07
CA GLY A 82 17.39 9.69 -2.71
C GLY A 82 18.69 9.37 -1.96
N ARG A 83 19.28 10.36 -1.28
CA ARG A 83 20.54 10.20 -0.56
C ARG A 83 20.40 9.31 0.67
N TRP A 84 19.25 9.31 1.35
CA TRP A 84 19.00 8.50 2.53
C TRP A 84 19.01 6.99 2.27
N TYR A 85 18.83 6.55 1.02
CA TYR A 85 19.06 5.15 0.63
C TYR A 85 20.51 4.69 0.89
N ARG A 86 21.47 5.61 1.05
CA ARG A 86 22.85 5.29 1.46
C ARG A 86 22.95 4.70 2.86
N LEU A 87 21.89 4.78 3.67
CA LEU A 87 21.84 4.12 4.98
C LEU A 87 21.38 2.65 4.92
N LEU A 88 21.00 2.14 3.75
CA LEU A 88 20.62 0.72 3.58
C LEU A 88 21.67 -0.27 4.13
N PRO A 89 22.99 -0.10 3.94
CA PRO A 89 23.98 -1.00 4.54
C PRO A 89 23.92 -1.00 6.08
N ALA A 90 23.76 0.17 6.68
CA ALA A 90 23.62 0.31 8.13
C ALA A 90 22.31 -0.32 8.64
N LEU A 91 21.20 -0.12 7.93
CA LEU A 91 19.89 -0.72 8.22
C LEU A 91 19.89 -2.25 8.12
N LEU A 92 20.67 -2.79 7.17
CA LEU A 92 20.82 -4.22 6.95
C LEU A 92 21.90 -4.86 7.83
N GLY A 93 22.76 -4.05 8.45
CA GLY A 93 23.93 -4.53 9.18
C GLY A 93 24.97 -5.19 8.27
N ALA A 94 25.07 -4.74 7.03
CA ALA A 94 25.89 -5.32 5.98
C ALA A 94 26.91 -4.30 5.42
N ASP A 95 27.97 -4.81 4.80
CA ASP A 95 28.98 -4.02 4.10
C ASP A 95 28.77 -4.17 2.59
N LEU A 96 27.98 -3.25 2.01
CA LEU A 96 27.66 -3.24 0.58
C LEU A 96 27.61 -1.81 0.03
N ASP A 97 27.98 -1.65 -1.24
CA ASP A 97 27.68 -0.42 -1.99
C ASP A 97 26.23 -0.44 -2.45
N VAL A 98 25.53 0.69 -2.33
CA VAL A 98 24.12 0.80 -2.72
C VAL A 98 23.98 1.84 -3.81
N ARG A 99 23.40 1.46 -4.94
CA ARG A 99 23.15 2.35 -6.07
C ARG A 99 21.67 2.39 -6.35
N VAL A 100 21.08 3.57 -6.21
CA VAL A 100 19.66 3.76 -6.43
C VAL A 100 19.43 4.57 -7.70
N THR A 101 18.46 4.14 -8.49
CA THR A 101 17.89 4.92 -9.58
C THR A 101 16.41 5.18 -9.27
N LEU A 102 16.02 6.44 -9.24
CA LEU A 102 14.63 6.88 -9.08
C LEU A 102 14.07 7.20 -10.47
N VAL A 103 12.94 6.59 -10.83
CA VAL A 103 12.23 6.82 -12.10
C VAL A 103 10.83 7.34 -11.78
N GLY A 104 10.49 8.52 -12.30
CA GLY A 104 9.18 9.15 -12.13
C GLY A 104 9.01 10.36 -13.03
N ASP A 105 7.79 10.63 -13.48
CA ASP A 105 7.47 11.72 -14.41
C ASP A 105 7.55 13.11 -13.78
N ARG A 106 7.37 13.19 -12.45
CA ARG A 106 7.38 14.44 -11.67
C ARG A 106 8.67 14.67 -10.88
N LEU A 107 9.74 13.93 -11.20
CA LEU A 107 11.03 14.12 -10.54
C LEU A 107 11.68 15.44 -10.93
N ASP A 108 11.93 16.30 -9.95
CA ASP A 108 12.67 17.54 -10.11
C ASP A 108 14.09 17.41 -9.52
N ALA A 109 15.10 17.30 -10.39
CA ALA A 109 16.50 17.25 -9.98
C ALA A 109 16.97 18.56 -9.29
N GLY A 110 16.28 19.66 -9.52
CA GLY A 110 16.53 20.97 -8.94
C GLY A 110 15.93 21.17 -7.55
N ALA A 111 15.07 20.26 -7.09
CA ALA A 111 14.41 20.36 -5.80
C ALA A 111 15.44 20.52 -4.66
N ARG A 112 15.24 21.55 -3.85
CA ARG A 112 16.06 21.83 -2.67
C ARG A 112 15.26 21.48 -1.43
N SER A 113 15.77 20.56 -0.62
CA SER A 113 15.26 20.31 0.71
C SER A 113 16.33 20.63 1.75
N PRO A 114 15.97 21.28 2.88
CA PRO A 114 16.87 21.46 4.02
C PRO A 114 17.51 20.15 4.50
N VAL A 115 16.80 19.02 4.35
CA VAL A 115 17.26 17.70 4.79
C VAL A 115 18.45 17.18 4.01
N ARG A 116 18.69 17.73 2.81
CA ARG A 116 19.81 17.34 1.95
C ARG A 116 21.17 17.59 2.61
N ALA A 117 21.27 18.61 3.47
CA ALA A 117 22.51 18.93 4.18
C ALA A 117 22.89 17.85 5.21
N LEU A 118 21.91 17.10 5.71
CA LEU A 118 22.10 16.02 6.67
C LEU A 118 22.25 14.65 5.99
N ALA A 119 21.80 14.54 4.74
CA ALA A 119 21.79 13.28 4.01
C ALA A 119 23.19 12.87 3.53
N PRO A 120 23.52 11.56 3.53
CA PRO A 120 24.81 11.09 3.03
C PRO A 120 25.05 11.42 1.55
N SER A 121 26.30 11.29 1.10
CA SER A 121 26.66 11.36 -0.32
C SER A 121 27.09 9.98 -0.83
N PRO A 122 26.95 9.70 -2.15
CA PRO A 122 26.34 10.54 -3.19
C PRO A 122 24.81 10.32 -3.33
N ALA A 123 24.16 11.21 -4.08
CA ALA A 123 22.74 11.13 -4.45
C ALA A 123 22.42 9.91 -5.33
N ALA A 124 21.14 9.55 -5.39
CA ALA A 124 20.61 8.59 -6.35
C ALA A 124 20.68 9.17 -7.77
N ARG A 125 20.65 8.28 -8.77
CA ARG A 125 20.42 8.68 -10.16
C ARG A 125 18.93 9.00 -10.33
N LEU A 126 18.63 10.07 -11.04
CA LEU A 126 17.26 10.48 -11.32
C LEU A 126 16.99 10.33 -12.80
N HIS A 127 15.84 9.73 -13.15
CA HIS A 127 15.32 9.68 -14.51
C HIS A 127 13.91 10.27 -14.52
N ALA A 128 13.80 11.50 -15.00
CA ALA A 128 12.52 12.17 -15.18
C ALA A 128 11.80 11.59 -16.41
N GLY A 129 10.79 10.76 -16.20
CA GLY A 129 10.06 10.08 -17.27
C GLY A 129 9.36 8.80 -16.83
N SER A 130 8.75 8.10 -17.79
CA SER A 130 8.09 6.82 -17.55
C SER A 130 9.08 5.67 -17.42
N LEU A 131 8.65 4.57 -16.79
CA LEU A 131 9.43 3.33 -16.74
C LEU A 131 9.78 2.81 -18.15
N ALA A 132 8.82 2.84 -19.08
CA ALA A 132 9.05 2.46 -20.48
C ALA A 132 10.22 3.26 -21.10
N SER A 133 10.25 4.58 -20.88
CA SER A 133 11.33 5.44 -21.40
C SER A 133 12.68 5.12 -20.79
N TYR A 134 12.71 4.74 -19.51
CA TYR A 134 13.92 4.33 -18.83
C TYR A 134 14.47 3.01 -19.38
N LEU A 135 13.58 2.00 -19.51
CA LEU A 135 13.93 0.66 -20.00
C LEU A 135 14.27 0.63 -21.51
N ALA A 136 13.89 1.65 -22.28
CA ALA A 136 14.35 1.80 -23.65
C ALA A 136 15.87 2.05 -23.74
N ALA A 137 16.49 2.60 -22.69
CA ALA A 137 17.92 2.91 -22.63
C ALA A 137 18.71 2.01 -21.66
N HIS A 138 18.03 1.21 -20.84
CA HIS A 138 18.63 0.41 -19.77
C HIS A 138 18.07 -1.01 -19.75
N SER A 139 18.93 -2.00 -19.51
CA SER A 139 18.48 -3.39 -19.41
C SER A 139 17.65 -3.60 -18.14
N ALA A 140 16.49 -4.25 -18.25
CA ALA A 140 15.66 -4.64 -17.12
C ALA A 140 16.41 -5.48 -16.08
N GLY A 141 17.32 -6.36 -16.53
CA GLY A 141 18.14 -7.21 -15.66
C GLY A 141 19.37 -6.53 -15.05
N ALA A 142 19.55 -5.22 -15.22
CA ALA A 142 20.67 -4.47 -14.63
C ALA A 142 20.49 -4.17 -13.13
N HIS A 143 19.30 -4.46 -12.59
CA HIS A 143 18.90 -4.18 -11.23
C HIS A 143 18.80 -5.46 -10.41
N ASP A 144 19.08 -5.35 -9.11
CA ASP A 144 18.98 -6.45 -8.16
C ASP A 144 17.62 -6.49 -7.44
N LEU A 145 16.93 -5.34 -7.42
CA LEU A 145 15.64 -5.14 -6.77
C LEU A 145 14.90 -3.98 -7.44
N VAL A 146 13.60 -4.12 -7.64
CA VAL A 146 12.71 -3.03 -8.01
C VAL A 146 11.67 -2.79 -6.92
N PHE A 147 11.41 -1.53 -6.60
CA PHE A 147 10.42 -1.12 -5.61
C PHE A 147 9.41 -0.12 -6.18
N LEU A 148 8.13 -0.31 -5.89
CA LEU A 148 7.05 0.63 -6.17
C LEU A 148 6.41 1.08 -4.86
N PHE A 149 6.49 2.37 -4.54
CA PHE A 149 5.80 2.90 -3.38
C PHE A 149 4.38 3.32 -3.76
N HIS A 150 3.37 2.64 -3.19
CA HIS A 150 1.95 2.96 -3.40
C HIS A 150 1.55 3.04 -4.87
N PRO A 151 1.69 1.93 -5.64
CA PRO A 151 1.46 1.96 -7.08
C PRO A 151 0.02 2.34 -7.45
N GLY A 152 -0.96 2.12 -6.56
CA GLY A 152 -2.32 2.58 -6.74
C GLY A 152 -2.92 2.10 -8.07
N PHE A 153 -2.76 0.81 -8.37
CA PHE A 153 -3.04 0.24 -9.68
C PHE A 153 -4.50 0.40 -10.09
N GLN A 154 -5.43 0.58 -9.15
CA GLN A 154 -6.81 0.91 -9.49
C GLN A 154 -6.90 2.18 -10.35
N LYS A 155 -6.08 3.20 -10.06
CA LYS A 155 -6.05 4.51 -10.74
C LYS A 155 -4.93 4.62 -11.78
N HIS A 156 -3.80 3.94 -11.57
CA HIS A 156 -2.58 4.07 -12.37
C HIS A 156 -2.22 2.79 -13.13
N ARG A 157 -3.15 2.27 -13.94
CA ARG A 157 -2.99 1.00 -14.68
C ARG A 157 -1.91 1.03 -15.79
N GLY A 158 -1.39 2.20 -16.15
CA GLY A 158 -0.47 2.37 -17.29
C GLY A 158 0.74 1.42 -17.25
N TRP A 159 1.33 1.22 -16.08
CA TRP A 159 2.48 0.33 -15.89
C TRP A 159 2.17 -1.16 -16.10
N LEU A 160 0.90 -1.56 -15.97
CA LEU A 160 0.45 -2.93 -16.25
C LEU A 160 0.20 -3.14 -17.75
N HIS A 161 -0.02 -2.06 -18.52
CA HIS A 161 -0.39 -2.11 -19.94
C HIS A 161 0.80 -1.97 -20.90
N ASP A 162 1.80 -1.16 -20.54
CA ASP A 162 2.92 -0.82 -21.44
C ASP A 162 4.05 -1.88 -21.47
N ALA A 163 3.81 -3.04 -20.87
CA ALA A 163 4.74 -4.17 -20.72
C ALA A 163 6.03 -3.86 -19.92
N SER A 164 6.18 -2.67 -19.34
CA SER A 164 7.41 -2.31 -18.62
C SER A 164 7.60 -3.11 -17.33
N LEU A 165 6.53 -3.34 -16.57
CA LEU A 165 6.60 -4.22 -15.38
C LEU A 165 6.82 -5.69 -15.79
N ALA A 166 6.16 -6.15 -16.85
CA ALA A 166 6.40 -7.49 -17.39
C ALA A 166 7.87 -7.69 -17.79
N ALA A 167 8.52 -6.68 -18.38
CA ALA A 167 9.95 -6.76 -18.73
C ALA A 167 10.86 -6.95 -17.48
N LEU A 168 10.54 -6.28 -16.37
CA LEU A 168 11.28 -6.42 -15.11
C LEU A 168 11.08 -7.80 -14.48
N VAL A 169 9.84 -8.30 -14.43
CA VAL A 169 9.53 -9.63 -13.89
C VAL A 169 10.15 -10.72 -14.77
N ALA A 170 10.07 -10.59 -16.10
CA ALA A 170 10.70 -11.52 -17.05
C ALA A 170 12.24 -11.58 -16.92
N ALA A 171 12.86 -10.48 -16.48
CA ALA A 171 14.28 -10.44 -16.19
C ALA A 171 14.67 -11.13 -14.87
N GLY A 172 13.69 -11.66 -14.12
CA GLY A 172 13.91 -12.33 -12.84
C GLY A 172 14.30 -11.39 -11.71
N VAL A 173 14.03 -10.09 -11.85
CA VAL A 173 14.31 -9.10 -10.80
C VAL A 173 13.14 -9.07 -9.83
N PRO A 174 13.36 -9.22 -8.51
CA PRO A 174 12.30 -9.08 -7.52
C PRO A 174 11.62 -7.72 -7.64
N LEU A 175 10.31 -7.74 -7.84
CA LEU A 175 9.46 -6.56 -7.98
C LEU A 175 8.56 -6.45 -6.74
N VAL A 176 8.87 -5.49 -5.89
CA VAL A 176 8.24 -5.30 -4.58
C VAL A 176 7.42 -4.02 -4.60
N ALA A 177 6.29 -4.01 -3.93
CA ALA A 177 5.46 -2.84 -3.78
C ALA A 177 5.09 -2.62 -2.30
N SER A 178 4.75 -1.37 -1.97
CA SER A 178 4.15 -1.03 -0.68
C SER A 178 2.76 -0.43 -0.84
N ALA A 179 1.95 -0.58 0.21
CA ALA A 179 0.63 0.03 0.34
C ALA A 179 0.44 0.61 1.76
N TYR A 180 -0.61 1.42 1.96
CA TYR A 180 -0.96 2.04 3.25
C TYR A 180 -1.44 1.00 4.27
N GLY A 181 -1.94 -0.14 3.79
CA GLY A 181 -2.50 -1.21 4.62
C GLY A 181 -2.61 -2.52 3.84
N GLN A 182 -3.02 -3.58 4.54
CA GLN A 182 -3.17 -4.92 3.93
C GLN A 182 -4.31 -4.94 2.92
N ASP A 183 -5.42 -4.29 3.26
CA ASP A 183 -6.58 -4.02 2.44
C ASP A 183 -6.21 -3.36 1.10
N GLU A 184 -5.44 -2.26 1.12
CA GLU A 184 -5.00 -1.63 -0.12
C GLU A 184 -4.04 -2.55 -0.91
N SER A 185 -3.15 -3.29 -0.23
CA SER A 185 -2.27 -4.26 -0.91
C SER A 185 -3.06 -5.40 -1.57
N GLU A 186 -4.19 -5.81 -1.01
CA GLU A 186 -5.10 -6.79 -1.63
C GLU A 186 -5.74 -6.22 -2.90
N VAL A 187 -6.18 -4.96 -2.87
CA VAL A 187 -6.74 -4.27 -4.02
C VAL A 187 -5.72 -4.17 -5.16
N ASP A 188 -4.49 -3.73 -4.88
CA ASP A 188 -3.46 -3.62 -5.90
C ASP A 188 -3.08 -4.98 -6.49
N ARG A 189 -2.98 -6.02 -5.65
CA ARG A 189 -2.73 -7.40 -6.10
C ARG A 189 -3.87 -7.93 -6.96
N TRP A 190 -5.12 -7.67 -6.59
CA TRP A 190 -6.29 -8.04 -7.37
C TRP A 190 -6.25 -7.41 -8.76
N VAL A 191 -5.93 -6.12 -8.85
CA VAL A 191 -5.80 -5.43 -10.14
C VAL A 191 -4.66 -6.04 -10.95
N ALA A 192 -3.48 -6.26 -10.37
CA ALA A 192 -2.37 -6.90 -11.06
C ALA A 192 -2.74 -8.30 -11.60
N GLN A 193 -3.47 -9.10 -10.81
CA GLN A 193 -3.96 -10.42 -11.20
C GLN A 193 -4.98 -10.37 -12.34
N CYS A 194 -5.88 -9.38 -12.36
CA CYS A 194 -6.81 -9.16 -13.47
C CYS A 194 -6.07 -8.86 -14.79
N HIS A 195 -4.84 -8.36 -14.71
CA HIS A 195 -3.97 -8.12 -15.87
C HIS A 195 -3.06 -9.32 -16.20
N GLY A 196 -3.19 -10.45 -15.49
CA GLY A 196 -2.45 -11.69 -15.76
C GLY A 196 -1.14 -11.85 -14.99
N TYR A 197 -0.79 -10.92 -14.11
CA TYR A 197 0.38 -11.07 -13.23
C TYR A 197 0.06 -12.03 -12.09
N SER A 198 1.04 -12.80 -11.62
CA SER A 198 0.93 -13.50 -10.34
C SER A 198 1.58 -12.69 -9.22
N THR A 199 1.07 -12.86 -8.02
CA THR A 199 1.54 -12.15 -6.82
C THR A 199 1.69 -13.15 -5.67
N HIS A 200 2.57 -12.82 -4.72
CA HIS A 200 2.65 -13.60 -3.49
C HIS A 200 1.45 -13.27 -2.58
N ALA A 201 0.89 -14.30 -1.95
CA ALA A 201 -0.25 -14.17 -1.05
C ALA A 201 0.12 -13.47 0.26
N GLU A 202 1.36 -13.62 0.74
CA GLU A 202 1.78 -13.09 2.03
C GLU A 202 2.23 -11.62 1.93
N THR A 203 1.62 -10.77 2.77
CA THR A 203 2.01 -9.37 2.95
C THR A 203 2.87 -9.25 4.21
N LEU A 204 4.04 -8.61 4.09
CA LEU A 204 4.90 -8.28 5.22
C LEU A 204 4.51 -6.91 5.79
N LEU A 205 4.14 -6.87 7.07
CA LEU A 205 3.88 -5.61 7.76
C LEU A 205 5.18 -4.93 8.20
N ASN A 206 5.33 -3.67 7.83
CA ASN A 206 6.42 -2.79 8.20
C ASN A 206 6.03 -1.94 9.43
N PRO A 207 6.65 -2.14 10.61
CA PRO A 207 6.37 -1.32 11.79
C PRO A 207 6.92 0.11 11.66
N PHE A 208 7.81 0.36 10.70
CA PHE A 208 8.44 1.65 10.46
C PHE A 208 7.76 2.41 9.31
N CYS A 209 6.44 2.30 9.20
CA CYS A 209 5.67 3.13 8.29
C CYS A 209 5.69 4.60 8.75
N LEU A 210 5.45 5.50 7.81
CA LEU A 210 5.22 6.91 8.11
C LEU A 210 3.73 7.12 8.39
N ASP A 211 3.43 7.56 9.60
CA ASP A 211 2.07 7.74 10.08
C ASP A 211 1.58 9.16 9.76
N PHE A 212 0.54 9.24 8.93
CA PHE A 212 -0.18 10.45 8.54
C PHE A 212 -1.61 10.49 9.11
N SER A 213 -1.90 9.60 10.07
CA SER A 213 -3.23 9.47 10.65
C SER A 213 -3.65 10.75 11.39
N ASP A 214 -4.94 11.04 11.33
CA ASP A 214 -5.60 12.10 12.09
C ASP A 214 -6.84 11.53 12.81
N ALA A 215 -7.73 12.39 13.29
CA ALA A 215 -8.93 11.95 14.01
C ALA A 215 -9.87 11.11 13.13
N ASP A 216 -9.83 11.31 11.80
CA ASP A 216 -10.82 10.79 10.86
C ASP A 216 -10.24 9.77 9.87
N SER A 217 -8.91 9.63 9.81
CA SER A 217 -8.22 8.76 8.86
C SER A 217 -7.00 8.08 9.47
N ALA A 218 -6.78 6.81 9.09
CA ALA A 218 -5.59 6.05 9.44
C ALA A 218 -4.74 5.79 8.20
N LEU A 219 -3.68 6.58 7.99
CA LEU A 219 -2.85 6.52 6.78
C LEU A 219 -1.40 6.19 7.15
N HIS A 220 -0.95 5.00 6.78
CA HIS A 220 0.38 4.49 7.14
C HIS A 220 1.25 4.24 5.89
N TRP A 221 1.96 5.26 5.42
CA TRP A 221 2.77 5.14 4.20
C TRP A 221 3.89 4.10 4.37
N GLY A 222 4.00 3.17 3.41
CA GLY A 222 4.98 2.09 3.43
C GLY A 222 4.68 0.95 4.41
N ARG A 223 3.42 0.77 4.85
CA ARG A 223 3.04 -0.21 5.89
C ARG A 223 2.97 -1.65 5.42
N ALA A 224 2.35 -1.92 4.29
CA ALA A 224 2.11 -3.27 3.80
C ALA A 224 3.02 -3.54 2.60
N LEU A 225 4.00 -4.41 2.76
CA LEU A 225 4.97 -4.75 1.71
C LEU A 225 4.57 -6.08 1.06
N TRP A 226 4.48 -6.10 -0.25
CA TRP A 226 4.08 -7.26 -1.02
C TRP A 226 4.90 -7.36 -2.31
N GLN A 227 4.87 -8.51 -2.99
CA GLN A 227 5.72 -8.74 -4.17
C GLN A 227 4.95 -9.45 -5.28
N PHE A 228 5.35 -9.15 -6.52
CA PHE A 228 5.00 -9.94 -7.68
C PHE A 228 5.69 -11.31 -7.61
N ALA A 229 5.05 -12.32 -8.18
CA ALA A 229 5.67 -13.62 -8.41
C ALA A 229 6.27 -13.67 -9.83
N ASP A 230 6.89 -14.79 -10.19
CA ASP A 230 7.68 -14.92 -11.42
C ASP A 230 6.84 -15.00 -12.72
N ARG A 231 5.51 -15.08 -12.60
CA ARG A 231 4.61 -15.19 -13.76
C ARG A 231 4.14 -13.83 -14.24
N ILE A 232 4.43 -13.56 -15.51
CA ILE A 232 3.93 -12.42 -16.28
C ILE A 232 2.69 -12.81 -17.12
N PRO A 233 1.93 -11.81 -17.63
CA PRO A 233 0.84 -12.06 -18.56
C PRO A 233 1.36 -12.66 -19.87
N ASP A 234 0.65 -13.66 -20.40
CA ASP A 234 0.96 -14.22 -21.72
C ASP A 234 0.76 -13.14 -22.81
N PRO A 235 1.58 -13.12 -23.89
CA PRO A 235 1.36 -12.20 -24.99
C PRO A 235 -0.07 -12.30 -25.54
N GLY A 236 -0.80 -11.18 -25.53
CA GLY A 236 -2.20 -11.12 -25.98
C GLY A 236 -3.24 -11.60 -24.97
N ALA A 237 -2.83 -11.95 -23.74
CA ALA A 237 -3.74 -12.23 -22.64
C ALA A 237 -4.74 -11.08 -22.48
N GLN A 238 -6.02 -11.42 -22.38
CA GLN A 238 -7.08 -10.44 -22.18
C GLN A 238 -7.15 -10.07 -20.70
N VAL A 239 -7.37 -8.78 -20.44
CA VAL A 239 -7.62 -8.28 -19.09
C VAL A 239 -8.98 -8.80 -18.62
N ASP A 240 -9.06 -9.27 -17.38
CA ASP A 240 -10.32 -9.68 -16.75
C ASP A 240 -11.14 -8.44 -16.35
N HIS A 241 -11.80 -7.85 -17.34
CA HIS A 241 -12.66 -6.67 -17.15
C HIS A 241 -13.85 -6.94 -16.24
N VAL A 242 -14.29 -8.21 -16.12
CA VAL A 242 -15.40 -8.59 -15.24
C VAL A 242 -14.96 -8.48 -13.78
N ARG A 243 -13.81 -9.05 -13.41
CA ARG A 243 -13.26 -8.89 -12.05
C ARG A 243 -12.91 -7.45 -11.71
N LEU A 244 -12.43 -6.65 -12.67
CA LEU A 244 -12.18 -5.22 -12.46
C LEU A 244 -13.48 -4.45 -12.21
N ALA A 245 -14.53 -4.69 -13.00
CA ALA A 245 -15.82 -4.03 -12.82
C ALA A 245 -16.45 -4.35 -11.45
N ARG A 246 -16.25 -5.58 -10.95
CA ARG A 246 -16.67 -5.99 -9.60
C ARG A 246 -15.92 -5.26 -8.49
N LEU A 247 -14.62 -5.01 -8.67
CA LEU A 247 -13.84 -4.18 -7.74
C LEU A 247 -14.29 -2.71 -7.76
N ASP A 248 -14.53 -2.14 -8.94
CA ASP A 248 -15.05 -0.78 -9.07
C ASP A 248 -16.44 -0.65 -8.44
N GLN A 249 -17.26 -1.70 -8.53
CA GLN A 249 -18.53 -1.80 -7.83
C GLN A 249 -18.37 -1.84 -6.30
N LEU A 250 -17.39 -2.56 -5.76
CA LEU A 250 -17.06 -2.50 -4.34
C LEU A 250 -16.73 -1.06 -3.91
N SER A 251 -15.86 -0.35 -4.64
CA SER A 251 -15.53 1.03 -4.32
C SER A 251 -16.78 1.93 -4.28
N ARG A 252 -17.69 1.80 -5.26
CA ARG A 252 -18.96 2.55 -5.25
C ARG A 252 -19.84 2.23 -4.05
N MET A 253 -19.95 0.95 -3.68
CA MET A 253 -20.79 0.52 -2.56
C MET A 253 -20.23 0.96 -1.19
N VAL A 254 -18.91 1.00 -1.05
CA VAL A 254 -18.22 1.58 0.11
C VAL A 254 -18.48 3.08 0.18
N MET A 255 -18.31 3.81 -0.92
CA MET A 255 -18.58 5.26 -0.96
C MET A 255 -20.04 5.58 -0.63
N HIS A 256 -20.98 4.77 -1.11
CA HIS A 256 -22.39 4.88 -0.75
C HIS A 256 -22.62 4.70 0.75
N SER A 257 -21.99 3.71 1.39
CA SER A 257 -22.08 3.51 2.84
C SER A 257 -21.52 4.68 3.65
N ILE A 258 -20.37 5.22 3.21
CA ILE A 258 -19.74 6.39 3.83
C ILE A 258 -20.66 7.61 3.71
N ALA A 259 -21.30 7.83 2.56
CA ALA A 259 -22.23 8.94 2.35
C ALA A 259 -23.46 8.89 3.26
N LEU A 260 -23.85 7.69 3.71
CA LEU A 260 -24.91 7.49 4.70
C LEU A 260 -24.43 7.65 6.15
N GLY A 261 -23.14 7.89 6.38
CA GLY A 261 -22.56 7.99 7.72
C GLY A 261 -22.49 6.65 8.46
N ASN A 262 -22.57 5.53 7.74
CA ASN A 262 -22.56 4.21 8.36
C ASN A 262 -21.13 3.73 8.62
N THR A 263 -20.86 3.35 9.86
CA THR A 263 -19.63 2.64 10.22
C THR A 263 -19.83 1.15 10.03
N PRO A 264 -18.91 0.44 9.34
CA PRO A 264 -19.04 -1.01 9.17
C PRO A 264 -19.03 -1.74 10.52
N LEU A 265 -19.96 -2.68 10.70
CA LEU A 265 -20.01 -3.53 11.90
C LEU A 265 -18.95 -4.65 11.88
N ALA A 266 -18.56 -5.08 10.68
CA ALA A 266 -17.57 -6.14 10.42
C ALA A 266 -17.01 -5.98 8.99
N PRO A 267 -16.00 -6.76 8.59
CA PRO A 267 -15.58 -6.84 7.19
C PRO A 267 -16.72 -7.34 6.30
N GLN A 268 -16.91 -6.73 5.13
CA GLN A 268 -18.01 -7.06 4.22
C GLN A 268 -17.89 -8.50 3.72
N GLY A 269 -19.02 -9.21 3.71
CA GLY A 269 -19.11 -10.63 3.40
C GLY A 269 -18.61 -11.56 4.51
N ALA A 270 -18.14 -11.06 5.66
CA ALA A 270 -17.73 -11.90 6.78
C ALA A 270 -18.92 -12.55 7.49
N MET A 271 -18.71 -13.77 8.02
CA MET A 271 -19.68 -14.43 8.90
C MET A 271 -19.61 -13.81 10.30
N VAL A 272 -20.73 -13.33 10.81
CA VAL A 272 -20.86 -12.69 12.12
C VAL A 272 -21.93 -13.40 12.94
N ALA A 273 -21.75 -13.42 14.27
CA ALA A 273 -22.76 -13.90 15.19
C ALA A 273 -23.54 -12.71 15.76
N ILE A 274 -24.84 -12.66 15.52
CA ILE A 274 -25.74 -11.67 16.15
C ILE A 274 -26.40 -12.34 17.36
N ASN A 275 -26.25 -11.73 18.52
CA ASN A 275 -26.79 -12.23 19.78
C ASN A 275 -28.02 -11.40 20.18
N ALA A 276 -29.13 -12.08 20.42
CA ALA A 276 -30.35 -11.50 20.96
C ALA A 276 -30.26 -11.36 22.49
N SER A 277 -31.06 -10.45 23.06
CA SER A 277 -31.12 -10.20 24.51
C SER A 277 -31.60 -11.41 25.32
N ASN A 278 -32.34 -12.33 24.70
CA ASN A 278 -32.79 -13.59 25.30
C ASN A 278 -31.70 -14.70 25.26
N GLY A 279 -30.49 -14.38 24.80
CA GLY A 279 -29.37 -15.33 24.68
C GLY A 279 -29.35 -16.15 23.40
N ALA A 280 -30.34 -16.03 22.51
CA ALA A 280 -30.29 -16.67 21.20
C ALA A 280 -29.17 -16.06 20.35
N SER A 281 -28.49 -16.87 19.54
CA SER A 281 -27.42 -16.42 18.64
C SER A 281 -27.69 -16.95 17.24
N ARG A 282 -27.50 -16.10 16.22
CA ARG A 282 -27.64 -16.46 14.80
C ARG A 282 -26.38 -16.08 14.05
N LYS A 283 -25.85 -17.03 13.27
CA LYS A 283 -24.72 -16.78 12.35
C LYS A 283 -25.26 -16.26 11.03
N LEU A 284 -24.82 -15.09 10.62
CA LEU A 284 -25.25 -14.41 9.41
C LEU A 284 -24.03 -13.87 8.66
N ILE A 285 -24.16 -13.67 7.36
CA ILE A 285 -23.13 -13.01 6.56
C ILE A 285 -23.42 -11.52 6.57
N TYR A 286 -22.49 -10.72 7.10
CA TYR A 286 -22.59 -9.26 7.02
C TYR A 286 -22.43 -8.82 5.58
N LEU A 287 -23.39 -8.04 5.05
CA LEU A 287 -23.29 -7.49 3.70
C LEU A 287 -22.67 -6.11 3.78
N PHE A 288 -23.48 -5.11 4.15
CA PHE A 288 -23.12 -3.71 4.27
C PHE A 288 -24.10 -3.04 5.24
N ASP A 289 -23.65 -1.97 5.90
CA ASP A 289 -24.47 -1.11 6.75
C ASP A 289 -25.16 -1.90 7.88
N GLU A 290 -26.48 -2.07 7.82
CA GLU A 290 -27.25 -2.85 8.79
C GLU A 290 -27.86 -4.12 8.15
N TYR A 291 -27.36 -4.55 6.99
CA TYR A 291 -27.88 -5.68 6.23
C TYR A 291 -27.03 -6.95 6.41
N PHE A 292 -27.73 -8.08 6.57
CA PHE A 292 -27.16 -9.40 6.81
C PHE A 292 -27.87 -10.44 5.94
N LEU A 293 -27.15 -11.44 5.43
CA LEU A 293 -27.74 -12.60 4.76
C LEU A 293 -27.77 -13.80 5.70
N ASP A 294 -28.92 -14.46 5.81
CA ASP A 294 -29.00 -15.80 6.38
C ASP A 294 -28.70 -16.86 5.30
N PRO A 295 -27.56 -17.57 5.37
CA PRO A 295 -27.19 -18.58 4.38
C PRO A 295 -28.10 -19.83 4.42
N GLY A 296 -28.83 -20.06 5.51
CA GLY A 296 -29.71 -21.22 5.67
C GLY A 296 -31.06 -21.08 4.98
N CYS A 297 -31.56 -19.84 4.82
CA CYS A 297 -32.86 -19.58 4.18
C CYS A 297 -32.83 -18.54 3.05
N SER A 298 -31.65 -18.01 2.72
CA SER A 298 -31.47 -17.02 1.64
C SER A 298 -32.10 -15.64 1.90
N ASP A 299 -32.58 -15.39 3.12
CA ASP A 299 -33.20 -14.12 3.49
C ASP A 299 -32.14 -13.08 3.85
N VAL A 300 -32.26 -11.90 3.25
CA VAL A 300 -31.56 -10.69 3.70
C VAL A 300 -32.40 -10.04 4.80
N LEU A 301 -31.75 -9.78 5.93
CA LEU A 301 -32.29 -9.18 7.13
C LEU A 301 -31.66 -7.80 7.32
N ALA A 302 -32.45 -6.78 7.66
CA ALA A 302 -31.97 -5.49 8.13
C ALA A 302 -32.11 -5.41 9.65
N LEU A 303 -31.08 -4.92 10.35
CA LEU A 303 -31.16 -4.60 11.77
C LEU A 303 -31.81 -3.22 11.94
N ARG A 304 -33.05 -3.17 12.42
CA ARG A 304 -33.80 -1.92 12.63
C ARG A 304 -34.35 -1.88 14.04
N ALA A 305 -34.06 -0.82 14.78
CA ALA A 305 -34.48 -0.66 16.18
C ALA A 305 -34.12 -1.88 17.08
N GLY A 306 -32.97 -2.52 16.81
CA GLY A 306 -32.51 -3.70 17.55
C GLY A 306 -33.13 -5.04 17.11
N GLU A 307 -33.98 -5.04 16.08
CA GLU A 307 -34.64 -6.25 15.57
C GLU A 307 -34.20 -6.57 14.14
N LEU A 308 -34.06 -7.86 13.82
CA LEU A 308 -33.78 -8.31 12.45
C LEU A 308 -35.09 -8.46 11.68
N GLN A 309 -35.25 -7.65 10.63
CA GLN A 309 -36.42 -7.63 9.77
C GLN A 309 -36.06 -8.12 8.37
N ARG A 310 -36.83 -9.09 7.85
CA ARG A 310 -36.62 -9.59 6.49
C ARG A 310 -36.92 -8.50 5.47
N VAL A 311 -35.98 -8.26 4.55
CA VAL A 311 -36.08 -7.27 3.48
C VAL A 311 -36.39 -7.94 2.13
N VAL A 312 -35.56 -8.90 1.74
CA VAL A 312 -35.66 -9.60 0.45
C VAL A 312 -35.13 -11.03 0.59
N THR A 313 -35.59 -11.94 -0.26
CA THR A 313 -35.03 -13.30 -0.37
C THR A 313 -34.18 -13.35 -1.66
N LEU A 314 -32.90 -13.71 -1.54
CA LEU A 314 -31.99 -13.78 -2.68
C LEU A 314 -32.25 -15.04 -3.53
N PRO A 315 -32.00 -14.98 -4.85
CA PRO A 315 -32.01 -16.18 -5.67
C PRO A 315 -30.85 -17.11 -5.26
N ALA A 316 -31.07 -18.43 -5.33
CA ALA A 316 -30.07 -19.43 -4.96
C ALA A 316 -28.72 -19.26 -5.68
N ALA A 317 -28.75 -18.79 -6.94
CA ALA A 317 -27.53 -18.53 -7.72
C ALA A 317 -26.64 -17.45 -7.08
N ALA A 318 -27.21 -16.40 -6.51
CA ALA A 318 -26.43 -15.32 -5.87
C ALA A 318 -25.68 -15.81 -4.61
N ILE A 319 -26.22 -16.84 -3.96
CA ILE A 319 -25.65 -17.46 -2.75
C ILE A 319 -24.64 -18.54 -3.12
N ALA A 320 -24.90 -19.31 -4.18
CA ALA A 320 -23.99 -20.34 -4.67
C ALA A 320 -22.61 -19.78 -5.01
N ASP A 321 -22.53 -18.51 -5.40
CA ASP A 321 -21.30 -17.79 -5.73
C ASP A 321 -20.58 -17.20 -4.50
N TYR A 322 -21.05 -17.45 -3.26
CA TYR A 322 -20.41 -16.93 -2.06
C TYR A 322 -18.98 -17.49 -1.88
N PRO A 323 -17.96 -16.64 -1.65
CA PRO A 323 -16.59 -17.10 -1.43
C PRO A 323 -16.42 -17.82 -0.09
N HIS A 324 -16.26 -19.15 -0.13
CA HIS A 324 -16.09 -20.01 1.04
C HIS A 324 -14.62 -20.31 1.38
N GLY A 325 -14.38 -20.84 2.59
CA GLY A 325 -13.09 -21.40 3.01
C GLY A 325 -11.98 -20.36 3.04
N ASP A 326 -10.92 -20.61 2.27
CA ASP A 326 -9.69 -19.81 2.23
C ASP A 326 -9.79 -18.56 1.33
N ALA A 327 -10.99 -18.21 0.86
CA ALA A 327 -11.22 -16.98 0.11
C ALA A 327 -10.72 -15.74 0.89
N SER A 328 -10.23 -14.74 0.18
CA SER A 328 -9.75 -13.50 0.83
C SER A 328 -10.92 -12.65 1.37
N GLU A 329 -10.60 -11.72 2.26
CA GLU A 329 -11.59 -10.72 2.71
C GLU A 329 -12.07 -9.86 1.54
N LEU A 330 -11.16 -9.45 0.65
CA LEU A 330 -11.52 -8.71 -0.57
C LEU A 330 -12.50 -9.49 -1.47
N GLU A 331 -12.32 -10.80 -1.66
CA GLU A 331 -13.26 -11.62 -2.44
C GLU A 331 -14.67 -11.59 -1.87
N ARG A 332 -14.78 -11.79 -0.55
CA ARG A 332 -16.05 -11.72 0.17
C ARG A 332 -16.67 -10.32 0.09
N ALA A 333 -15.86 -9.27 0.23
CA ALA A 333 -16.32 -7.89 0.11
C ALA A 333 -16.83 -7.56 -1.30
N VAL A 334 -16.13 -8.02 -2.34
CA VAL A 334 -16.54 -7.88 -3.74
C VAL A 334 -17.87 -8.60 -3.98
N TRP A 335 -18.04 -9.83 -3.48
CA TRP A 335 -19.32 -10.54 -3.54
C TRP A 335 -20.43 -9.78 -2.78
N ALA A 336 -20.16 -9.30 -1.57
CA ALA A 336 -21.15 -8.54 -0.80
C ALA A 336 -21.58 -7.24 -1.50
N ALA A 337 -20.65 -6.60 -2.22
CA ALA A 337 -20.95 -5.41 -3.03
C ALA A 337 -21.78 -5.76 -4.27
N ALA A 338 -21.61 -6.97 -4.83
CA ALA A 338 -22.51 -7.52 -5.85
C ALA A 338 -23.94 -7.60 -5.32
N ILE A 339 -24.12 -8.28 -4.19
CA ILE A 339 -25.43 -8.42 -3.54
C ILE A 339 -26.06 -7.05 -3.23
N LYS A 340 -25.29 -6.13 -2.64
CA LYS A 340 -25.80 -4.79 -2.30
C LYS A 340 -26.30 -4.05 -3.55
N SER A 341 -25.47 -3.98 -4.58
CA SER A 341 -25.80 -3.24 -5.80
C SER A 341 -27.01 -3.82 -6.54
N GLU A 342 -27.11 -5.15 -6.62
CA GLU A 342 -28.12 -5.82 -7.45
C GLU A 342 -29.46 -6.01 -6.74
N HIS A 343 -29.44 -6.17 -5.41
CA HIS A 343 -30.62 -6.58 -4.65
C HIS A 343 -31.02 -5.62 -3.53
N LEU A 344 -30.11 -4.78 -3.05
CA LEU A 344 -30.38 -3.94 -1.87
C LEU A 344 -30.54 -2.46 -2.17
N MET A 345 -30.02 -1.94 -3.28
CA MET A 345 -30.07 -0.50 -3.60
C MET A 345 -31.49 0.09 -3.58
N ALA A 346 -32.52 -0.68 -3.96
CA ALA A 346 -33.91 -0.22 -3.90
C ALA A 346 -34.46 -0.06 -2.46
N HIS A 347 -33.73 -0.53 -1.45
CA HIS A 347 -34.10 -0.51 -0.04
C HIS A 347 -33.29 0.51 0.77
N TYR A 348 -32.37 1.23 0.13
CA TYR A 348 -31.68 2.38 0.73
C TYR A 348 -32.42 3.67 0.41
N ASP A 349 -32.44 4.57 1.37
CA ASP A 349 -32.80 5.96 1.11
C ASP A 349 -31.71 6.56 0.22
N LEU A 350 -32.09 7.06 -0.97
CA LEU A 350 -31.13 7.55 -1.97
C LEU A 350 -30.20 8.61 -1.36
N PRO A 351 -28.87 8.43 -1.44
CA PRO A 351 -27.94 9.50 -1.11
C PRO A 351 -28.08 10.65 -2.12
N VAL A 352 -27.96 11.86 -1.61
CA VAL A 352 -27.94 13.10 -2.38
C VAL A 352 -26.58 13.21 -3.10
N ASP A 353 -26.62 13.06 -4.42
CA ASP A 353 -25.61 13.47 -5.43
C ASP A 353 -24.27 12.70 -5.51
N ASP A 354 -24.00 12.11 -6.69
CA ASP A 354 -22.78 11.36 -7.05
C ASP A 354 -21.51 12.24 -7.04
N GLU A 355 -21.65 13.57 -7.13
CA GLU A 355 -20.53 14.51 -7.17
C GLU A 355 -19.68 14.50 -5.87
N THR A 356 -20.31 14.13 -4.74
CA THR A 356 -19.71 14.16 -3.40
C THR A 356 -18.48 13.26 -3.27
N GLY A 357 -18.49 12.06 -3.88
CA GLY A 357 -17.39 11.10 -3.75
C GLY A 357 -16.09 11.52 -4.43
N HIS A 358 -16.19 12.09 -5.64
CA HIS A 358 -15.02 12.61 -6.36
C HIS A 358 -14.43 13.85 -5.71
N VAL A 359 -15.28 14.71 -5.12
CA VAL A 359 -14.83 15.86 -4.34
C VAL A 359 -14.06 15.41 -3.10
N LEU A 360 -14.57 14.42 -2.35
CA LEU A 360 -13.90 13.88 -1.16
C LEU A 360 -12.52 13.27 -1.50
N ALA A 361 -12.45 12.44 -2.54
CA ALA A 361 -11.17 11.81 -2.95
C ALA A 361 -10.11 12.84 -3.36
N ARG A 362 -10.51 13.92 -4.07
CA ARG A 362 -9.58 15.03 -4.41
C ARG A 362 -9.15 15.80 -3.17
N ALA A 363 -10.07 16.05 -2.23
CA ALA A 363 -9.76 16.72 -0.98
C ALA A 363 -8.76 15.91 -0.15
N MET A 364 -8.93 14.59 -0.03
CA MET A 364 -7.99 13.71 0.68
C MET A 364 -6.58 13.72 0.06
N HIS A 365 -6.47 13.69 -1.27
CA HIS A 365 -5.16 13.76 -1.93
C HIS A 365 -4.49 15.14 -1.73
N ALA A 366 -5.27 16.22 -1.82
CA ALA A 366 -4.77 17.57 -1.56
C ALA A 366 -4.29 17.73 -0.11
N ASP A 367 -5.06 17.21 0.86
CA ASP A 367 -4.70 17.17 2.28
C ASP A 367 -3.42 16.37 2.52
N LEU A 368 -3.27 15.18 1.94
CA LEU A 368 -2.04 14.39 2.05
C LEU A 368 -0.84 15.13 1.47
N THR A 369 -1.00 15.77 0.31
CA THR A 369 0.08 16.58 -0.31
C THR A 369 0.47 17.73 0.62
N GLN A 370 -0.52 18.41 1.20
CA GLN A 370 -0.30 19.49 2.15
C GLN A 370 0.38 19.00 3.44
N LYS A 371 0.01 17.83 3.97
CA LYS A 371 0.65 17.19 5.13
C LYS A 371 2.11 16.85 4.84
N VAL A 372 2.41 16.32 3.65
CA VAL A 372 3.80 16.07 3.22
C VAL A 372 4.57 17.38 3.14
N ASP A 373 4.00 18.41 2.51
CA ASP A 373 4.65 19.72 2.39
C ASP A 373 4.89 20.35 3.76
N ALA A 374 3.89 20.34 4.65
CA ALA A 374 4.01 20.83 6.01
C ALA A 374 5.04 20.04 6.85
N LEU A 375 5.16 18.73 6.64
CA LEU A 375 6.18 17.91 7.29
C LEU A 375 7.59 18.32 6.81
N LEU A 376 7.73 18.63 5.52
CA LEU A 376 9.01 19.06 4.94
C LEU A 376 9.35 20.51 5.29
N GLU A 377 8.36 21.40 5.38
CA GLU A 377 8.51 22.82 5.73
C GLU A 377 8.63 23.05 7.24
N GLY A 378 7.80 22.40 8.06
CA GLY A 378 7.86 22.47 9.52
C GLY A 378 9.14 21.88 10.11
N CYS A 379 9.89 21.14 9.29
CA CYS A 379 11.23 20.68 9.61
C CYS A 379 12.35 21.65 9.17
N GLN A 380 12.03 22.88 8.74
CA GLN A 380 13.01 23.96 8.63
C GLN A 380 13.47 24.31 10.05
N PRO A 381 14.72 24.01 10.43
CA PRO A 381 15.26 24.54 11.67
C PRO A 381 15.39 26.05 11.51
N ASP A 382 15.32 26.79 12.62
CA ASP A 382 15.74 28.20 12.75
C ASP A 382 17.26 28.35 12.45
N PHE A 383 17.73 27.91 11.27
CA PHE A 383 19.13 28.00 10.84
C PHE A 383 19.56 29.44 10.59
N GLN A 384 18.64 30.41 10.62
CA GLN A 384 18.97 31.84 10.58
C GLN A 384 19.46 32.41 11.92
N ARG A 385 19.53 31.62 13.01
CA ARG A 385 20.04 32.09 14.32
C ARG A 385 21.43 31.56 14.71
N LEU A 386 22.13 30.88 13.79
CA LEU A 386 23.51 30.42 13.99
C LEU A 386 24.42 30.91 12.84
N GLY A 387 24.33 32.21 12.54
CA GLY A 387 25.30 32.96 11.73
C GLY A 387 26.17 33.83 12.61
#